data_AF-A0A7K3NKZ1-F1
#
_entry.id   AF-A0A7K3NKZ1-F1
#
_cell.length_a   1.000
_cell.length_b   1.000
_cell.length_c   1.000
_cell.angle_alpha   90.00
_cell.angle_beta   90.00
_cell.angle_gamma   90.00
#
_symmetry.space_group_name_H-M   'P 1'
#
loop_
_entity.id
_entity.type
_entity.pdbx_description
1 polymer ?
#
loop_
_entity_poly.entity_id
_entity_poly.type
_entity_poly.pdbx_seq_one_letter_code
_entity_poly.pdbx_strand_id
1 'polypeptide(L)' 'MSGHVVEDILGYAREGCALRERFFAENAEHIARVARTMAVCLARGGKIVLCGNGGSAADAQHLAAEFVNRFQIERPPLP' A
#
# COMPACT_ATOMS: atom_id res chain seq x y z
N MET A 1 -16.98 31.70 -6.40
CA MET A 1 -16.64 30.41 -7.07
C MET A 1 -15.28 29.86 -6.65
N SER A 2 -14.20 30.65 -6.59
CA SER A 2 -12.88 30.16 -6.15
C SER A 2 -12.82 29.71 -4.67
N GLY A 3 -13.59 30.34 -3.79
CA GLY A 3 -13.62 29.98 -2.36
C GLY A 3 -14.09 28.56 -2.07
N HIS A 4 -15.08 28.05 -2.81
CA HIS A 4 -15.59 26.68 -2.65
C HIS A 4 -14.57 25.62 -3.08
N VAL A 5 -13.82 25.86 -4.17
CA VAL A 5 -12.81 24.90 -4.65
C VAL A 5 -11.67 24.74 -3.64
N VAL A 6 -11.24 25.85 -3.01
CA VAL A 6 -10.20 25.79 -1.98
C VAL A 6 -10.70 25.04 -0.74
N GLU A 7 -11.95 25.26 -0.35
CA GLU A 7 -12.58 24.54 0.75
C GLU A 7 -12.66 23.03 0.47
N ASP A 8 -13.06 22.63 -0.74
CA ASP A 8 -13.13 21.23 -1.15
C ASP A 8 -11.76 20.54 -1.11
N ILE A 9 -10.72 21.19 -1.66
CA ILE A 9 -9.34 20.66 -1.64
C ILE A 9 -8.87 20.43 -0.19
N LEU A 10 -9.09 21.42 0.69
CA LEU A 10 -8.73 21.30 2.10
C LEU A 10 -9.57 20.23 2.81
N GLY A 11 -10.84 20.06 2.41
CA GLY A 11 -11.71 18.98 2.86
C GLY A 11 -11.14 17.61 2.55
N TYR A 12 -10.78 17.35 1.28
CA TYR A 12 -10.16 16.08 0.85
C TYR A 12 -8.88 15.76 1.62
N ALA A 13 -8.02 16.76 1.83
CA ALA A 13 -6.78 16.56 2.58
C ALA A 13 -7.06 16.15 4.04
N ARG A 14 -7.97 16.85 4.73
CA ARG A 14 -8.34 16.55 6.12
C ARG A 14 -8.98 15.17 6.25
N GLU A 15 -9.93 14.86 5.38
CA GLU A 15 -10.61 13.56 5.38
C GLU A 15 -9.62 12.41 5.12
N GLY A 16 -8.74 12.56 4.13
CA GLY A 16 -7.73 11.56 3.81
C GLY A 16 -6.70 11.35 4.92
N CYS A 17 -6.33 12.38 5.68
CA CYS A 17 -5.49 12.24 6.86
C CYS A 17 -6.21 11.50 7.98
N ALA A 18 -7.42 11.94 8.34
CA ALA A 18 -8.21 11.34 9.41
C ALA A 18 -8.55 9.87 9.12
N LEU A 19 -8.82 9.52 7.86
CA LEU A 19 -9.05 8.14 7.44
C LEU A 19 -7.80 7.27 7.63
N ARG A 20 -6.63 7.76 7.21
CA ARG A 20 -5.36 7.01 7.37
C ARG A 20 -5.04 6.78 8.84
N GLU A 21 -5.15 7.81 9.67
CA GLU A 21 -4.88 7.69 11.12
C GLU A 21 -5.78 6.63 11.76
N ARG A 22 -7.10 6.68 11.54
CA ARG A 22 -8.03 5.67 12.07
C ARG A 22 -7.72 4.27 11.54
N PHE A 23 -7.55 4.13 10.23
CA PHE A 23 -7.29 2.84 9.61
C PHE A 23 -6.03 2.18 10.19
N PHE A 24 -4.92 2.91 10.30
CA PHE A 24 -3.68 2.35 10.83
C PHE A 24 -3.76 2.11 12.33
N ALA A 25 -4.44 2.97 13.11
CA ALA A 25 -4.66 2.74 14.54
C ALA A 25 -5.43 1.43 14.79
N GLU A 26 -6.42 1.13 13.96
CA GLU A 26 -7.27 -0.06 14.10
C GLU A 26 -6.63 -1.33 13.51
N ASN A 27 -5.77 -1.20 12.49
CA ASN A 27 -5.32 -2.35 11.68
C ASN A 27 -3.81 -2.61 11.69
N ALA A 28 -3.00 -1.83 12.42
CA ALA A 28 -1.54 -1.96 12.42
C ALA A 28 -1.05 -3.40 12.69
N GLU A 29 -1.63 -4.07 13.68
CA GLU A 29 -1.27 -5.47 13.99
C GLU A 29 -1.61 -6.42 12.85
N HIS A 30 -2.76 -6.21 12.19
CA HIS A 30 -3.16 -7.03 11.05
C HIS A 30 -2.20 -6.86 9.88
N ILE A 31 -1.82 -5.61 9.58
CA ILE A 31 -0.87 -5.28 8.51
C ILE A 31 0.49 -5.94 8.80
N ALA A 32 0.97 -5.86 10.04
CA ALA A 32 2.23 -6.50 10.44
C ALA A 32 2.17 -8.04 10.28
N ARG A 33 1.04 -8.67 10.60
CA ARG A 33 0.85 -10.11 10.35
C ARG A 33 0.87 -10.46 8.87
N VAL A 34 0.18 -9.68 8.02
CA VAL A 34 0.17 -9.91 6.57
C VAL A 34 1.58 -9.81 6.00
N ALA A 35 2.32 -8.75 6.34
CA ALA A 35 3.71 -8.57 5.91
C ALA A 35 4.61 -9.75 6.34
N ARG A 36 4.45 -10.24 7.58
CA ARG A 36 5.18 -11.41 8.08
C ARG A 36 4.82 -12.68 7.32
N THR A 37 3.54 -12.91 7.04
CA THR A 37 3.09 -14.08 6.26
C THR A 37 3.67 -14.06 4.84
N MET A 38 3.69 -12.89 4.19
CA MET A 38 4.29 -12.74 2.87
C MET A 38 5.80 -13.01 2.90
N ALA A 39 6.51 -12.47 3.88
CA ALA A 39 7.95 -12.71 4.05
C ALA A 39 8.27 -14.19 4.27
N VAL A 40 7.48 -14.89 5.10
CA VAL A 40 7.64 -16.33 5.33
C VAL A 40 7.34 -17.15 4.07
N CYS A 41 6.33 -16.75 3.28
CA CYS A 41 6.00 -17.39 2.00
C CYS A 41 7.22 -17.35 1.06
N LEU A 42 7.77 -16.15 0.85
CA LEU A 42 8.93 -15.94 -0.03
C LEU A 42 10.18 -16.68 0.49
N ALA A 43 10.44 -16.64 1.79
CA ALA A 43 11.57 -17.36 2.40
C ALA A 43 11.49 -18.89 2.24
N ARG A 44 10.28 -19.43 2.05
CA ARG A 44 10.03 -20.86 1.79
C ARG A 44 10.00 -21.20 0.30
N GLY A 45 10.38 -20.27 -0.57
CA GLY A 45 10.34 -20.45 -2.04
C GLY A 45 8.94 -20.36 -2.64
N GLY A 46 7.97 -19.81 -1.89
CA GLY A 46 6.65 -19.50 -2.40
C GLY A 46 6.63 -18.19 -3.20
N LYS A 47 5.46 -17.89 -3.79
CA LYS A 47 5.25 -16.70 -4.63
C LYS A 47 4.09 -15.86 -4.10
N ILE A 48 4.16 -14.54 -4.31
CA ILE A 48 3.05 -13.61 -4.05
C ILE A 48 2.39 -13.23 -5.39
N VAL A 49 1.08 -13.38 -5.48
CA VAL A 49 0.29 -12.97 -6.65
C VAL A 49 -0.62 -11.82 -6.23
N LEU A 50 -0.52 -10.70 -6.94
CA LEU A 50 -1.30 -9.50 -6.70
C LEU A 50 -2.29 -9.30 -7.84
N CYS A 51 -3.54 -8.97 -7.52
CA CYS A 51 -4.58 -8.72 -8.52
C CYS A 51 -5.54 -7.62 -8.04
N GLY A 52 -6.15 -6.92 -8.99
CA GLY A 52 -7.09 -5.84 -8.74
C GLY A 52 -7.70 -5.34 -10.05
N ASN A 53 -8.72 -4.49 -9.93
CA ASN A 53 -9.41 -3.85 -11.06
C ASN A 53 -9.31 -2.31 -10.94
N GLY A 54 -9.19 -1.61 -12.07
CA GLY A 54 -9.09 -0.14 -12.08
C GLY A 54 -7.90 0.36 -11.26
N GLY A 55 -8.12 1.28 -10.31
CA GLY A 55 -7.05 1.81 -9.44
C GLY A 55 -6.30 0.72 -8.67
N SER A 56 -7.01 -0.30 -8.17
CA SER A 56 -6.35 -1.41 -7.46
C SER A 56 -5.48 -2.31 -8.36
N ALA A 57 -5.70 -2.30 -9.68
CA ALA A 57 -4.78 -2.94 -10.62
C ALA A 57 -3.47 -2.15 -10.71
N ALA A 58 -3.54 -0.82 -10.65
CA ALA A 58 -2.36 0.05 -10.61
C ALA A 58 -1.56 -0.17 -9.30
N ASP A 59 -2.23 -0.36 -8.17
CA ASP A 59 -1.56 -0.70 -6.90
C ASP A 59 -0.93 -2.10 -6.93
N ALA A 60 -1.63 -3.09 -7.51
CA ALA A 60 -1.12 -4.45 -7.64
C ALA A 60 0.18 -4.50 -8.46
N GLN A 61 0.22 -3.82 -9.61
CA GLN A 61 1.44 -3.75 -10.43
C GLN A 61 2.54 -2.91 -9.76
N HIS A 62 2.18 -1.86 -9.01
CA HIS A 62 3.14 -1.03 -8.30
C HIS A 62 3.87 -1.87 -7.24
N LEU A 63 3.12 -2.55 -6.37
CA LEU A 63 3.71 -3.41 -5.34
C LEU A 63 4.50 -4.58 -5.95
N ALA A 64 4.02 -5.17 -7.05
CA ALA A 64 4.78 -6.19 -7.78
C ALA A 64 6.13 -5.64 -8.28
N ALA A 65 6.15 -4.44 -8.84
CA ALA A 65 7.37 -3.79 -9.32
C ALA A 65 8.38 -3.55 -8.19
N GLU A 66 7.92 -3.11 -7.01
CA GLU A 66 8.78 -2.93 -5.83
C GLU A 66 9.38 -4.26 -5.33
N PHE A 67 8.66 -5.37 -5.51
CA PHE A 67 9.12 -6.70 -5.08
C PHE A 67 10.19 -7.25 -6.03
N VAL A 68 9.92 -7.24 -7.33
CA VAL A 68 10.79 -7.82 -8.38
C VAL A 68 11.92 -6.89 -8.82
N ASN A 69 11.94 -5.65 -8.33
CA ASN A 69 13.05 -4.73 -8.52
C ASN A 69 13.66 -4.39 -7.15
N ARG A 70 13.36 -3.18 -6.64
CA ARG A 70 13.79 -2.67 -5.35
C ARG A 70 12.75 -1.72 -4.77
N PHE A 71 12.80 -1.52 -3.46
CA PHE A 71 11.97 -0.58 -2.73
C PHE A 71 12.84 0.51 -2.07
N GLN A 72 13.16 0.37 -0.78
CA GLN A 72 13.94 1.36 -0.03
C GLN A 72 15.45 1.11 -0.02
N ILE A 73 15.87 -0.15 -0.11
CA ILE A 73 17.28 -0.54 -0.05
C ILE A 73 17.67 -1.30 -1.30
N GLU A 74 18.96 -1.23 -1.65
CA GLU A 74 19.52 -2.04 -2.73
C GLU A 74 19.62 -3.50 -2.28
N ARG A 75 18.98 -4.40 -3.05
CA ARG A 75 18.98 -5.85 -2.81
C ARG A 75 18.66 -6.60 -4.11
N PRO A 76 18.98 -7.90 -4.20
CA PRO A 76 18.40 -8.75 -5.23
C PRO A 76 16.87 -8.72 -5.20
N PRO A 77 16.20 -8.98 -6.35
CA PRO A 77 14.75 -9.03 -6.43
C PRO A 77 14.17 -10.14 -5.53
N LEU A 78 12.93 -9.96 -5.05
CA LEU A 78 12.25 -11.02 -4.31
C LEU A 78 11.83 -12.13 -5.29
N PRO A 79 11.80 -13.41 -4.83
CA PRO A 79 11.37 -14.55 -5.63
C PRO A 79 9.92 -14.46 -6.11
#